data_AF-A0A957JBB6-F1
#
_entry.id   AF-A0A957JBB6-F1
#
_cell.length_a   1.000
_cell.length_b   1.000
_cell.length_c   1.000
_cell.angle_alpha   90.00
_cell.angle_beta   90.00
_cell.angle_gamma   90.00
#
_symmetry.space_group_name_H-M   'P 1'
#
loop_
_entity.id
_entity.type
_entity.pdbx_description
1 polymer ?
#
loop_
_entity_poly.entity_id
_entity_poly.type
_entity_poly.pdbx_seq_one_letter_code
_entity_poly.pdbx_strand_id
1 'polypeptide(L)' 'MVDRNVTVVRPSTPLETLMSIFSNERFVVVSSGEQIQGILTQIDILDFLASQLGNK' A
#
# COMPACT_ATOMS: atom_id res chain seq x y z
N MET A 1 -17.30 -14.36 7.64
CA MET A 1 -16.02 -15.11 7.58
C MET A 1 -14.91 -14.11 7.32
N VAL A 2 -13.77 -14.23 8.00
CA VAL A 2 -12.63 -13.30 7.84
C VAL A 2 -11.65 -13.91 6.84
N ASP A 3 -11.23 -13.13 5.85
CA ASP A 3 -10.17 -13.53 4.92
C ASP A 3 -8.80 -13.37 5.59
N ARG A 4 -7.99 -14.41 5.50
CA ARG A 4 -6.62 -14.45 6.05
C ARG A 4 -5.55 -14.37 4.96
N ASN A 5 -5.93 -14.46 3.69
CA ASN A 5 -5.02 -14.35 2.56
C ASN A 5 -4.87 -12.89 2.15
N VAL A 6 -4.22 -12.11 3.00
CA VAL A 6 -3.97 -10.69 2.76
C VAL A 6 -2.52 -10.45 2.35
N THR A 7 -2.31 -9.63 1.33
CA THR A 7 -0.96 -9.21 0.96
C THR A 7 -0.38 -8.30 2.03
N VAL A 8 0.81 -8.68 2.52
CA VAL A 8 1.56 -7.90 3.52
C VAL A 8 2.80 -7.32 2.87
N VAL A 9 3.02 -6.02 3.05
CA VAL A 9 4.17 -5.27 2.53
C VAL A 9 4.96 -4.62 3.67
N ARG A 10 6.16 -4.14 3.37
CA ARG A 10 7.00 -3.38 4.32
C ARG A 10 6.95 -1.89 3.97
N PRO A 11 7.19 -0.97 4.92
CA PRO A 11 7.33 0.45 4.61
C PRO A 11 8.42 0.76 3.57
N SER A 12 9.43 -0.12 3.46
CA SER A 12 10.49 -0.02 2.47
C SER A 12 10.14 -0.63 1.11
N THR A 13 8.91 -1.16 0.92
CA THR A 13 8.49 -1.73 -0.36
C THR A 13 8.46 -0.62 -1.43
N PRO A 14 9.12 -0.81 -2.58
CA PRO A 14 9.15 0.21 -3.64
C PRO A 14 7.76 0.54 -4.19
N LEU A 15 7.56 1.80 -4.56
CA LEU A 15 6.30 2.28 -5.13
C LEU A 15 5.85 1.48 -6.35
N GLU A 16 6.78 1.15 -7.26
CA GLU A 16 6.49 0.36 -8.47
C GLU A 16 5.94 -1.04 -8.14
N THR A 17 6.44 -1.66 -7.07
CA THR A 17 5.93 -2.93 -6.56
C THR A 17 4.51 -2.77 -6.02
N LEU A 18 4.25 -1.69 -5.26
CA LEU A 18 2.89 -1.39 -4.77
C LEU A 18 1.91 -1.17 -5.93
N MET A 19 2.30 -0.45 -6.98
CA MET A 19 1.49 -0.24 -8.18
C MET A 19 1.13 -1.56 -8.88
N SER A 20 2.09 -2.49 -8.94
CA SER A 20 1.87 -3.83 -9.50
C SER A 20 0.89 -4.66 -8.65
N ILE A 21 1.01 -4.60 -7.32
CA ILE A 21 0.10 -5.28 -6.40
C ILE A 21 -1.34 -4.77 -6.54
N PHE A 22 -1.51 -3.44 -6.56
CA PHE A 22 -2.83 -2.82 -6.70
C PHE A 22 -3.50 -3.03 -8.06
N SER A 23 -2.83 -3.69 -9.01
CA SER A 23 -3.48 -4.14 -10.25
C SER A 23 -4.49 -5.26 -10.01
N ASN A 24 -4.35 -6.01 -8.91
CA ASN A 24 -5.23 -7.13 -8.56
C ASN A 24 -5.79 -7.05 -7.13
N GLU A 25 -5.12 -6.31 -6.24
CA GLU A 25 -5.52 -6.17 -4.84
C GLU A 25 -6.13 -4.80 -4.55
N ARG A 26 -7.11 -4.74 -3.64
CA ARG A 26 -7.75 -3.46 -3.24
C ARG A 26 -7.04 -2.74 -2.10
N PHE A 27 -6.30 -3.49 -1.29
CA PHE A 27 -5.59 -2.98 -0.12
C PHE A 27 -4.42 -3.91 0.19
N VAL A 28 -3.43 -3.38 0.92
CA VAL A 28 -2.34 -4.17 1.51
C VAL A 28 -2.22 -3.84 2.98
N VAL A 29 -1.71 -4.78 3.76
CA VAL A 29 -1.33 -4.56 5.16
C VAL A 29 0.13 -4.15 5.21
N VAL A 30 0.45 -3.08 5.91
CA VAL A 30 1.83 -2.63 6.11
C VAL A 30 2.33 -3.16 7.45
N SER A 31 3.50 -3.83 7.44
CA SER A 31 4.13 -4.36 8.64
C SER A 31 5.63 -4.09 8.68
N SER A 32 6.16 -3.90 9.88
CA SER A 32 7.60 -3.89 10.15
C SER A 32 7.95 -5.01 11.11
N GLY A 33 8.42 -6.12 10.57
CA GLY A 33 8.60 -7.34 11.36
C GLY A 33 7.25 -7.91 11.78
N GLU A 34 7.08 -8.14 13.08
CA GLU A 34 5.83 -8.67 13.65
C GLU A 34 4.81 -7.56 13.98
N GLN A 35 5.19 -6.29 13.81
CA GLN A 35 4.30 -5.17 14.12
C GLN A 35 3.51 -4.74 12.88
N ILE A 36 2.19 -4.86 12.95
CA ILE A 36 1.27 -4.25 11.98
C ILE A 36 1.26 -2.74 12.20
N GLN A 37 1.54 -1.99 11.14
CA GLN A 37 1.56 -0.53 11.17
C GLN A 37 0.26 0.08 10.64
N GLY A 38 -0.43 -0.62 9.73
CA GLY A 38 -1.70 -0.15 9.18
C GLY A 38 -2.05 -0.83 7.88
N ILE A 39 -2.90 -0.16 7.11
CA ILE A 39 -3.28 -0.55 5.75
C ILE A 39 -2.91 0.56 4.78
N LEU A 40 -2.72 0.17 3.52
CA LEU A 40 -2.52 1.10 2.41
C LEU A 40 -3.43 0.69 1.26
N THR A 41 -4.06 1.67 0.63
CA THR A 41 -4.96 1.49 -0.50
C THR A 41 -4.43 2.19 -1.75
N GLN A 42 -5.03 1.88 -2.90
CA GLN A 42 -4.73 2.58 -4.13
C GLN A 42 -5.05 4.08 -4.05
N ILE A 43 -6.06 4.48 -3.28
CA ILE A 43 -6.44 5.90 -3.11
C ILE A 43 -5.32 6.67 -2.40
N ASP A 44 -4.73 6.09 -1.34
CA ASP A 44 -3.62 6.71 -0.61
C ASP A 44 -2.42 6.99 -1.54
N ILE A 45 -2.15 6.07 -2.47
CA ILE A 45 -1.09 6.25 -3.47
C ILE A 45 -1.44 7.36 -4.46
N LEU A 46 -2.69 7.40 -4.95
CA LEU A 46 -3.14 8.46 -5.86
C LEU A 46 -3.07 9.84 -5.20
N ASP A 47 -3.51 9.95 -3.95
CA ASP A 47 -3.46 11.18 -3.17
C ASP A 47 -2.01 11.62 -2.91
N PHE A 48 -1.13 10.66 -2.56
CA PHE A 48 0.30 10.93 -2.45
C PHE A 48 0.89 11.46 -3.76
N LEU A 49 0.65 10.79 -4.87
CA LEU A 49 1.17 11.20 -6.18
C LEU A 49 0.61 12.56 -6.64
N ALA A 50 -0.68 12.81 -6.42
CA ALA A 50 -1.32 14.09 -6.71
C ALA A 50 -0.67 15.23 -5.90
N SER A 51 -0.36 14.98 -4.62
CA SER A 51 0.34 15.95 -3.77
C SER A 51 1.75 16.26 -4.26
N GLN A 52 2.46 15.30 -4.85
CA GLN A 52 3.79 15.52 -5.44
C GLN A 52 3.74 16.36 -6.71
N LEU A 53 2.66 16.26 -7.49
CA LEU A 53 2.48 17.02 -8.74
C LEU A 53 1.97 18.45 -8.49
N GLY A 54 1.12 18.65 -7.47
CA GLY A 54 0.54 19.95 -7.13
C GLY A 54 1.47 20.88 -6.33
N ASN A 55 2.60 20.37 -5.81
CA ASN A 55 3.62 21.14 -5.10
C ASN A 55 4.69 21.75 -6.05
N LYS A 56 4.32 22.05 -7.30
CA LYS A 56 5.12 22.84 -8.25
C LYS A 56 4.62 24.27 -8.35
#